data_AF-A0A2T0MIW4-F1
#
_entry.id   AF-A0A2T0MIW4-F1
#
_cell.length_a   1.000
_cell.length_b   1.000
_cell.length_c   1.000
_cell.angle_alpha   90.00
_cell.angle_beta   90.00
_cell.angle_gamma   90.00
#
_symmetry.space_group_name_H-M   'P 1'
#
loop_
_entity.id
_entity.type
_entity.pdbx_description
1 polymer ?
#
loop_
_entity_poly.entity_id
_entity_poly.type
_entity_poly.pdbx_seq_one_letter_code
_entity_poly.pdbx_strand_id
1 'polypeptide(L)'
;MSSESKRFFGYTIVFLVASGYLIYRYSFLNHVSDFHKETLVGLALGAITTCIVGIYETIKSHGKYFWTAVRCALVLPNKKVYVSLSYLLRIKLPGAEKYFLIKGSKIDQYQPVGGVYQLVGNKDIYKDWKASPKADIDNPKDLRFFVSAKYIPKIIEWFKSGKDREIGIWREFYEELVETEIISKENFQTIRAEFLKSKEEILIKETRFTDESFHLRIFNIYQIELTSEQLEEIRQLHDKKPITKKYAFVSKDEIEKECFDGHKRRIGNHTKHII
;
A
#
# COMPACT_ATOMS: atom_id res chain seq x y z
N MET A 1 -3.59 -10.06 -16.79
CA MET A 1 -4.97 -9.63 -16.49
C MET A 1 -5.51 -10.51 -15.37
N SER A 2 -6.05 -9.94 -14.28
CA SER A 2 -6.70 -10.73 -13.21
C SER A 2 -7.95 -11.44 -13.76
N SER A 3 -8.44 -12.48 -13.06
CA SER A 3 -9.70 -13.17 -13.44
C SER A 3 -10.86 -12.17 -13.51
N GLU A 4 -10.92 -11.27 -12.54
CA GLU A 4 -11.97 -10.25 -12.44
C GLU A 4 -11.88 -9.22 -13.57
N SER A 5 -10.69 -8.75 -13.96
CA SER A 5 -10.57 -7.89 -15.15
C SER A 5 -11.04 -8.60 -16.43
N LYS A 6 -10.75 -9.90 -16.58
CA LYS A 6 -11.26 -10.69 -17.72
C LYS A 6 -12.79 -10.78 -17.71
N ARG A 7 -13.40 -10.99 -16.53
CA ARG A 7 -14.86 -11.01 -16.36
C ARG A 7 -15.49 -9.68 -16.75
N PHE A 8 -14.94 -8.56 -16.26
CA PHE A 8 -15.40 -7.22 -16.62
C PHE A 8 -15.42 -7.00 -18.14
N PHE A 9 -14.31 -7.32 -18.83
CA PHE A 9 -14.26 -7.16 -20.29
C PHE A 9 -15.18 -8.14 -21.01
N GLY A 10 -15.32 -9.37 -20.52
CA GLY A 10 -16.28 -10.34 -21.04
C GLY A 10 -17.71 -9.81 -21.01
N TYR A 11 -18.16 -9.33 -19.84
CA TYR A 11 -19.48 -8.72 -19.71
C TYR A 11 -19.64 -7.47 -20.57
N THR A 12 -18.60 -6.63 -20.67
CA THR A 12 -18.63 -5.42 -21.51
C THR A 12 -18.77 -5.75 -22.99
N ILE A 13 -18.04 -6.75 -23.50
CA ILE A 13 -18.13 -7.18 -24.90
C ILE A 13 -19.52 -7.73 -25.20
N VAL A 14 -20.04 -8.63 -24.35
CA VAL A 14 -21.38 -9.22 -24.54
C VAL A 14 -22.46 -8.14 -24.47
N PHE A 15 -22.34 -7.18 -23.55
CA PHE A 15 -23.24 -6.03 -23.45
C PHE A 15 -23.26 -5.21 -24.74
N LEU A 16 -22.10 -4.89 -25.31
CA LEU A 16 -21.99 -4.11 -26.55
C LEU A 16 -22.58 -4.87 -27.75
N VAL A 17 -22.33 -6.18 -27.86
CA VAL A 17 -22.88 -7.01 -28.94
C VAL A 17 -24.41 -7.09 -28.83
N ALA A 18 -24.95 -7.36 -27.64
CA ALA A 18 -26.39 -7.44 -27.42
C ALA A 18 -27.08 -6.09 -27.66
N SER A 19 -26.47 -4.99 -27.21
CA SER A 19 -26.99 -3.64 -27.44
C SER A 19 -26.93 -3.26 -28.93
N GLY A 20 -25.82 -3.59 -29.60
CA GLY A 20 -25.66 -3.36 -31.04
C GLY A 20 -26.67 -4.15 -31.86
N TYR A 21 -26.97 -5.40 -31.48
CA TYR A 21 -28.04 -6.19 -32.09
C TYR A 21 -29.41 -5.51 -31.93
N LEU A 22 -29.77 -5.04 -30.73
CA LEU A 22 -31.05 -4.37 -30.51
C LEU A 22 -31.16 -3.08 -31.35
N ILE A 23 -30.12 -2.26 -31.38
CA ILE A 23 -30.07 -1.05 -32.21
C ILE A 23 -30.25 -1.43 -33.68
N TYR A 24 -29.48 -2.41 -34.17
CA TYR A 24 -29.59 -2.88 -35.55
C TYR A 24 -31.01 -3.34 -35.88
N ARG A 25 -31.60 -4.16 -35.00
CA ARG A 25 -32.95 -4.68 -35.16
C ARG A 25 -34.00 -3.58 -35.23
N TYR A 26 -33.94 -2.57 -34.37
CA TYR A 26 -34.99 -1.55 -34.29
C TYR A 26 -34.80 -0.40 -35.28
N SER A 27 -33.57 -0.17 -35.77
CA SER A 27 -33.27 0.95 -36.67
C SER A 27 -33.23 0.55 -38.14
N PHE A 28 -32.93 -0.71 -38.47
CA PHE A 28 -32.67 -1.12 -39.86
C PHE A 28 -33.54 -2.28 -40.36
N LEU A 29 -34.19 -3.04 -39.47
CA LEU A 29 -34.99 -4.20 -39.87
C LEU A 29 -36.50 -3.93 -39.74
N ASN A 30 -37.18 -3.80 -40.88
CA ASN A 30 -38.63 -3.50 -40.92
C ASN A 30 -39.52 -4.76 -41.01
N HIS A 31 -39.00 -5.86 -41.58
CA HIS A 31 -39.75 -7.11 -41.77
C HIS A 31 -38.97 -8.29 -41.18
N VAL A 32 -39.19 -8.56 -39.89
CA VAL A 32 -38.51 -9.63 -39.16
C VAL A 32 -39.49 -10.70 -38.70
N SER A 33 -39.05 -11.97 -38.79
CA SER A 33 -39.78 -13.14 -38.30
C SER A 33 -40.10 -13.05 -36.81
N ASP A 34 -41.11 -13.78 -36.34
CA ASP A 34 -41.45 -13.83 -34.91
C ASP A 34 -40.32 -14.40 -34.05
N PHE A 35 -39.50 -15.30 -34.61
CA PHE A 35 -38.25 -15.75 -33.98
C PHE A 35 -37.32 -14.59 -33.56
N HIS A 36 -37.20 -13.56 -34.41
CA HIS A 36 -36.40 -12.38 -34.08
C HIS A 36 -37.06 -11.55 -32.97
N LYS A 37 -38.37 -11.34 -33.07
CA LYS A 37 -39.12 -10.47 -32.14
C LYS A 37 -39.23 -11.06 -30.74
N GLU A 38 -39.46 -12.36 -30.63
CA GLU A 38 -39.76 -13.01 -29.36
C GLU A 38 -38.52 -13.68 -28.76
N THR A 39 -37.76 -14.43 -29.57
CA THR A 39 -36.61 -15.19 -29.07
C THR A 39 -35.35 -14.33 -28.99
N LEU A 40 -34.90 -13.76 -30.11
CA LEU A 40 -33.61 -13.06 -30.14
C LEU A 40 -33.60 -11.76 -29.34
N VAL A 41 -34.70 -10.98 -29.36
CA VAL A 41 -34.84 -9.79 -28.50
C VAL A 41 -34.86 -10.18 -27.02
N GLY A 42 -35.60 -11.23 -26.65
CA GLY A 42 -35.62 -11.74 -25.28
C GLY A 42 -34.23 -12.17 -24.79
N LEU A 43 -33.50 -12.92 -25.62
CA LEU A 43 -32.11 -13.31 -25.33
C LEU A 43 -31.19 -12.10 -25.21
N ALA A 44 -31.31 -11.10 -26.09
CA ALA A 44 -30.50 -9.89 -26.04
C ALA A 44 -30.78 -9.08 -24.76
N LEU A 45 -32.04 -8.92 -24.36
CA LEU A 45 -32.41 -8.26 -23.12
C LEU A 45 -31.90 -9.04 -21.89
N GLY A 46 -32.05 -10.36 -21.88
CA GLY A 46 -31.51 -11.21 -20.81
C GLY A 46 -29.98 -11.13 -20.70
N ALA A 47 -29.28 -11.10 -21.84
CA ALA A 47 -27.84 -10.90 -21.89
C ALA A 47 -27.43 -9.52 -21.34
N ILE A 48 -28.15 -8.46 -21.72
CA ILE A 48 -27.91 -7.09 -21.22
C ILE A 48 -28.06 -7.06 -19.69
N THR A 49 -29.17 -7.57 -19.15
CA THR A 49 -29.41 -7.59 -17.69
C THR A 49 -28.31 -8.37 -16.95
N THR A 50 -27.93 -9.55 -17.47
CA THR A 50 -26.85 -10.36 -16.90
C THR A 50 -25.51 -9.61 -16.92
N CYS A 51 -25.20 -8.92 -18.01
CA CYS A 51 -23.97 -8.13 -18.12
C CYS A 51 -23.97 -6.92 -17.19
N ILE A 52 -25.09 -6.22 -17.03
CA ILE A 52 -25.20 -5.09 -16.09
C ILE A 52 -24.89 -5.57 -14.66
N VAL A 53 -25.51 -6.68 -14.24
CA VAL A 53 -25.27 -7.27 -12.92
C VAL A 53 -23.80 -7.71 -12.80
N GLY A 54 -23.28 -8.43 -13.79
CA GLY A 54 -21.89 -8.91 -13.79
C GLY A 54 -20.85 -7.78 -13.76
N ILE A 55 -21.07 -6.69 -14.49
CA ILE A 55 -20.24 -5.48 -14.45
C ILE A 55 -20.28 -4.87 -13.05
N TYR A 56 -21.48 -4.68 -12.49
CA TYR A 56 -21.65 -4.11 -11.16
C TYR A 56 -20.94 -4.93 -10.08
N GLU A 57 -21.11 -6.26 -10.09
CA GLU A 57 -20.43 -7.17 -9.16
C GLU A 57 -18.90 -7.08 -9.29
N THR A 58 -18.39 -6.99 -10.52
CA THR A 58 -16.94 -6.90 -10.77
C THR A 58 -16.34 -5.57 -10.31
N ILE A 59 -17.10 -4.47 -10.45
CA ILE A 59 -16.71 -3.16 -9.91
C ILE A 59 -16.71 -3.22 -8.38
N LYS A 60 -17.77 -3.79 -7.80
CA LYS A 60 -17.92 -3.94 -6.35
C LYS A 60 -16.83 -4.82 -5.73
N SER A 61 -16.43 -5.91 -6.40
CA SER A 61 -15.41 -6.85 -5.90
C SER A 61 -14.03 -6.20 -5.75
N HIS A 62 -13.64 -5.31 -6.66
CA HIS A 62 -12.39 -4.55 -6.55
C HIS A 62 -12.51 -3.30 -5.67
N GLY A 63 -13.73 -2.84 -5.41
CA GLY A 63 -14.03 -1.62 -4.66
C GLY A 63 -13.26 -0.41 -5.23
N LYS A 64 -12.59 0.33 -4.34
CA LYS A 64 -11.84 1.54 -4.71
C LYS A 64 -10.66 1.31 -5.66
N TYR A 65 -10.22 0.06 -5.88
CA TYR A 65 -9.09 -0.25 -6.77
C TYR A 65 -9.51 -0.61 -8.20
N PHE A 66 -10.81 -0.64 -8.51
CA PHE A 66 -11.29 -1.07 -9.81
C PHE A 66 -10.60 -0.32 -10.98
N TRP A 67 -10.62 1.02 -10.94
CA TRP A 67 -9.99 1.83 -11.98
C TRP A 67 -8.48 1.68 -12.06
N THR A 68 -7.81 1.49 -10.92
CA THR A 68 -6.39 1.15 -10.88
C THR A 68 -6.14 -0.18 -11.57
N ALA A 69 -6.99 -1.20 -11.32
CA ALA A 69 -6.87 -2.51 -11.95
C ALA A 69 -7.05 -2.44 -13.46
N VAL A 70 -8.06 -1.69 -13.94
CA VAL A 70 -8.27 -1.45 -15.38
C VAL A 70 -7.07 -0.74 -16.00
N ARG A 71 -6.58 0.33 -15.38
CA ARG A 71 -5.42 1.10 -15.88
C ARG A 71 -4.14 0.24 -15.93
N CYS A 72 -3.90 -0.55 -14.90
CA CYS A 72 -2.80 -1.50 -14.83
C CYS A 72 -2.95 -2.64 -15.85
N ALA A 73 -4.16 -3.03 -16.22
CA ALA A 73 -4.39 -4.10 -17.19
C ALA A 73 -4.26 -3.62 -18.65
N LEU A 74 -4.77 -2.42 -18.97
CA LEU A 74 -4.91 -1.96 -20.35
C LEU A 74 -3.89 -0.89 -20.74
N VAL A 75 -3.68 0.11 -19.88
CA VAL A 75 -2.93 1.32 -20.25
C VAL A 75 -1.46 1.17 -19.95
N LEU A 76 -1.12 0.56 -18.81
CA LEU A 76 0.25 0.49 -18.29
C LEU A 76 0.77 -0.93 -18.01
N PRO A 77 0.32 -2.01 -18.66
CA PRO A 77 0.54 -3.38 -18.18
C PRO A 77 1.99 -3.80 -17.99
N ASN A 78 2.89 -3.28 -18.84
CA ASN A 78 4.31 -3.62 -18.82
C ASN A 78 5.19 -2.50 -18.23
N LYS A 79 4.61 -1.41 -17.73
CA LYS A 79 5.38 -0.36 -17.07
C LYS A 79 5.97 -0.91 -15.77
N LYS A 80 7.25 -0.63 -15.53
CA LYS A 80 7.98 -1.05 -14.33
C LYS A 80 7.57 -0.19 -13.15
N VAL A 81 7.20 -0.85 -12.06
CA VAL A 81 6.74 -0.23 -10.82
C VAL A 81 7.65 -0.68 -9.68
N TYR A 82 8.20 0.26 -8.93
CA TYR A 82 8.86 -0.02 -7.66
C TYR A 82 7.80 -0.19 -6.57
N VAL A 83 7.91 -1.28 -5.81
CA VAL A 83 7.01 -1.61 -4.71
C VAL A 83 7.78 -1.48 -3.40
N SER A 84 7.17 -0.85 -2.39
CA SER A 84 7.65 -0.80 -1.01
C SER A 84 6.48 -1.00 -0.06
N LEU A 85 6.49 -2.10 0.69
CA LEU A 85 5.45 -2.44 1.65
C LEU A 85 6.04 -2.36 3.06
N SER A 86 5.59 -1.38 3.84
CA SER A 86 6.27 -0.95 5.05
C SER A 86 5.27 -0.68 6.18
N TYR A 87 5.80 -0.50 7.39
CA TYR A 87 5.06 0.01 8.52
C TYR A 87 5.83 1.12 9.23
N LEU A 88 5.09 2.01 9.89
CA LEU A 88 5.62 3.12 10.66
C LEU A 88 5.01 3.09 12.06
N LEU A 89 5.85 3.27 13.06
CA LEU A 89 5.45 3.33 14.47
C LEU A 89 5.38 4.78 14.91
N ARG A 90 4.20 5.19 15.32
CA ARG A 90 3.94 6.46 15.97
C ARG A 90 4.17 6.30 17.46
N ILE A 91 5.22 6.93 17.96
CA ILE A 91 5.49 7.07 19.39
C ILE A 91 5.29 8.55 19.74
N LYS A 92 4.22 8.86 20.47
CA LYS A 92 3.85 10.23 20.85
C LYS A 92 3.85 10.33 22.37
N LEU A 93 4.47 11.39 22.89
CA LEU A 93 4.41 11.72 24.31
C LEU A 93 3.03 12.33 24.64
N PRO A 94 2.21 11.68 25.49
CA PRO A 94 0.95 12.26 25.95
C PRO A 94 1.18 13.58 26.68
N GLY A 95 0.43 14.62 26.31
CA GLY A 95 0.47 15.94 26.94
C GLY A 95 1.50 16.93 26.38
N ALA A 96 2.50 16.48 25.60
CA ALA A 96 3.56 17.35 25.07
C ALA A 96 3.45 17.67 23.57
N GLU A 97 2.51 17.05 22.83
CA GLU A 97 2.41 17.14 21.35
C GLU A 97 3.74 16.87 20.61
N LYS A 98 4.63 16.06 21.21
CA LYS A 98 5.93 15.67 20.66
C LYS A 98 5.91 14.23 20.15
N TYR A 99 6.56 14.04 19.01
CA TYR A 99 6.75 12.76 18.34
C TYR A 99 8.19 12.33 18.50
N PHE A 100 8.41 11.08 18.90
CA PHE A 100 9.72 10.50 19.00
C PHE A 100 10.15 9.91 17.65
N LEU A 101 11.27 10.39 17.13
CA LEU A 101 11.88 9.96 15.88
C LEU A 101 13.31 9.47 16.14
N ILE A 102 13.77 8.53 15.32
CA ILE A 102 15.13 8.03 15.32
C ILE A 102 15.92 8.56 14.12
N LYS A 103 17.25 8.48 14.20
CA LYS A 103 18.13 8.75 13.07
C LYS A 103 18.16 7.56 12.12
N GLY A 104 17.82 7.78 10.86
CA GLY A 104 17.88 6.75 9.82
C GLY A 104 19.31 6.27 9.57
N SER A 105 19.48 4.97 9.37
CA SER A 105 20.79 4.33 9.12
C SER A 105 21.27 4.52 7.67
N LYS A 106 20.35 4.52 6.70
CA LYS A 106 20.66 4.60 5.25
C LYS A 106 20.66 6.01 4.69
N ILE A 107 19.87 6.92 5.27
CA ILE A 107 19.71 8.30 4.81
C ILE A 107 19.87 9.20 6.03
N ASP A 108 20.66 10.27 5.87
CA ASP A 108 20.94 11.25 6.93
C ASP A 108 19.70 12.12 7.26
N GLN A 109 18.67 11.52 7.83
CA GLN A 109 17.41 12.15 8.21
C GLN A 109 16.83 11.48 9.47
N TYR A 110 15.95 12.18 10.18
CA TYR A 110 15.15 11.59 11.25
C TYR A 110 13.86 11.03 10.68
N GLN A 111 13.39 9.91 11.22
CA GLN A 111 12.21 9.19 10.75
C GLN A 111 11.52 8.43 11.89
N PRO A 112 10.25 8.01 11.73
CA PRO A 112 9.61 7.11 12.66
C PRO A 112 10.37 5.79 12.73
N VAL A 113 10.25 5.12 13.88
CA VAL A 113 10.69 3.74 14.02
C VAL A 113 9.84 2.86 13.10
N GLY A 114 10.46 1.86 12.48
CA GLY A 114 9.77 0.96 11.57
C GLY A 114 10.48 0.83 10.22
N GLY A 115 9.96 -0.06 9.40
CA GLY A 115 10.68 -0.48 8.22
C GLY A 115 9.83 -1.26 7.25
N VAL A 116 10.50 -2.03 6.42
CA VAL A 116 9.87 -2.80 5.35
C VAL A 116 9.48 -4.15 5.93
N TYR A 117 8.28 -4.60 5.63
CA TYR A 117 7.88 -5.96 5.97
C TYR A 117 8.73 -6.99 5.23
N GLN A 118 8.98 -8.12 5.87
CA GLN A 118 9.67 -9.24 5.22
C GLN A 118 8.71 -10.31 4.70
N LEU A 119 9.12 -11.02 3.64
CA LEU A 119 8.49 -12.27 3.21
C LEU A 119 8.70 -13.35 4.27
N VAL A 120 7.63 -14.08 4.55
CA VAL A 120 7.62 -15.22 5.47
C VAL A 120 6.85 -16.36 4.79
N GLY A 121 7.20 -17.60 5.06
CA GLY A 121 6.53 -18.76 4.46
C GLY A 121 6.94 -18.99 3.01
N ASN A 122 6.00 -19.45 2.19
CA ASN A 122 6.29 -20.11 0.91
C ASN A 122 5.99 -19.26 -0.34
N LYS A 123 5.63 -17.99 -0.17
CA LYS A 123 5.31 -17.11 -1.30
C LYS A 123 6.56 -16.79 -2.11
N ASP A 124 6.54 -17.16 -3.39
CA ASP A 124 7.59 -16.80 -4.35
C ASP A 124 7.10 -15.65 -5.25
N ILE A 125 7.40 -14.41 -4.84
CA ILE A 125 7.01 -13.21 -5.60
C ILE A 125 7.74 -13.10 -6.95
N TYR A 126 8.92 -13.71 -7.09
CA TYR A 126 9.72 -13.67 -8.31
C TYR A 126 9.11 -14.58 -9.37
N LYS A 127 8.62 -15.75 -8.97
CA LYS A 127 7.86 -16.63 -9.87
C LYS A 127 6.45 -16.12 -10.15
N ASP A 128 5.70 -15.76 -9.11
CA ASP A 128 4.28 -15.45 -9.23
C ASP A 128 4.01 -14.15 -9.99
N TRP A 129 4.86 -13.14 -9.76
CA TRP A 129 4.68 -11.80 -10.32
C TRP A 129 5.78 -11.40 -11.28
N LYS A 130 6.74 -12.29 -11.57
CA LYS A 130 7.94 -11.94 -12.35
C LYS A 130 8.64 -10.72 -11.75
N ALA A 131 8.64 -10.64 -10.43
CA ALA A 131 9.30 -9.55 -9.73
C ALA A 131 10.81 -9.63 -9.96
N SER A 132 11.50 -8.52 -9.79
CA SER A 132 12.96 -8.48 -9.70
C SER A 132 13.36 -7.80 -8.41
N PRO A 133 14.38 -8.30 -7.70
CA PRO A 133 14.79 -7.71 -6.43
C PRO A 133 15.26 -6.27 -6.62
N LYS A 134 15.11 -5.45 -5.58
CA LYS A 134 15.96 -4.27 -5.44
C LYS A 134 17.36 -4.78 -5.11
N ALA A 135 18.42 -4.20 -5.69
CA ALA A 135 19.80 -4.68 -5.56
C ALA A 135 20.42 -4.68 -4.14
N ASP A 136 19.60 -4.54 -3.08
CA ASP A 136 20.01 -4.64 -1.68
C ASP A 136 20.20 -6.13 -1.34
N ILE A 137 21.39 -6.67 -1.67
CA ILE A 137 21.75 -8.09 -1.52
C ILE A 137 21.61 -8.55 -0.05
N ASP A 138 21.79 -7.62 0.89
CA ASP A 138 21.82 -7.91 2.32
C ASP A 138 20.43 -8.25 2.91
N ASN A 139 19.34 -7.91 2.21
CA ASN A 139 17.98 -8.09 2.72
C ASN A 139 17.05 -8.74 1.68
N PRO A 140 17.29 -10.01 1.30
CA PRO A 140 16.57 -10.67 0.20
C PRO A 140 15.08 -10.91 0.48
N LYS A 141 14.66 -10.85 1.75
CA LYS A 141 13.26 -11.03 2.15
C LYS A 141 12.45 -9.74 2.19
N ASP A 142 13.09 -8.58 2.06
CA ASP A 142 12.38 -7.30 2.14
C ASP A 142 11.34 -7.18 1.03
N LEU A 143 10.15 -6.68 1.38
CA LEU A 143 9.09 -6.35 0.43
C LEU A 143 9.35 -5.03 -0.31
N ARG A 144 10.57 -4.94 -0.86
CA ARG A 144 11.05 -3.91 -1.80
C ARG A 144 11.51 -4.56 -3.09
N PHE A 145 10.74 -4.39 -4.15
CA PHE A 145 11.01 -5.06 -5.42
C PHE A 145 10.44 -4.27 -6.60
N PHE A 146 10.86 -4.63 -7.81
CA PHE A 146 10.27 -4.10 -9.03
C PHE A 146 9.35 -5.13 -9.67
N VAL A 147 8.26 -4.66 -10.30
CA VAL A 147 7.26 -5.52 -10.95
C VAL A 147 6.59 -4.78 -12.10
N SER A 148 5.97 -5.51 -13.04
CA SER A 148 5.10 -4.89 -14.04
C SER A 148 3.77 -4.42 -13.44
N ALA A 149 3.24 -3.27 -13.88
CA ALA A 149 2.04 -2.67 -13.30
C ALA A 149 0.81 -3.59 -13.31
N LYS A 150 0.71 -4.52 -14.28
CA LYS A 150 -0.37 -5.52 -14.35
C LYS A 150 -0.54 -6.39 -13.10
N TYR A 151 0.48 -6.48 -12.24
CA TYR A 151 0.43 -7.24 -11.00
C TYR A 151 0.03 -6.42 -9.77
N ILE A 152 0.00 -5.08 -9.88
CA ILE A 152 -0.28 -4.17 -8.75
C ILE A 152 -1.59 -4.46 -8.02
N PRO A 153 -2.73 -4.71 -8.71
CA PRO A 153 -3.97 -5.07 -8.00
C PRO A 153 -3.84 -6.33 -7.15
N LYS A 154 -3.15 -7.36 -7.67
CA LYS A 154 -2.92 -8.63 -6.96
C LYS A 154 -1.99 -8.45 -5.75
N ILE A 155 -1.00 -7.57 -5.88
CA ILE A 155 -0.06 -7.26 -4.79
C ILE A 155 -0.78 -6.55 -3.66
N ILE A 156 -1.64 -5.58 -3.97
CA ILE A 156 -2.45 -4.87 -2.97
C ILE A 156 -3.38 -5.84 -2.23
N GLU A 157 -4.08 -6.70 -2.98
CA GLU A 157 -4.95 -7.74 -2.41
C GLU A 157 -4.18 -8.70 -1.50
N TRP A 158 -3.05 -9.22 -1.98
CA TRP A 158 -2.19 -10.10 -1.20
C TRP A 158 -1.67 -9.42 0.08
N PHE A 159 -1.19 -8.18 -0.02
CA PHE A 159 -0.67 -7.45 1.14
C PHE A 159 -1.73 -7.28 2.23
N LYS A 160 -2.97 -6.94 1.83
CA LYS A 160 -4.11 -6.79 2.73
C LYS A 160 -4.55 -8.11 3.38
N SER A 161 -4.31 -9.24 2.72
CA SER A 161 -4.62 -10.55 3.29
C SER A 161 -3.73 -10.92 4.48
N GLY A 162 -2.56 -10.29 4.62
CA GLY A 162 -1.57 -10.60 5.67
C GLY A 162 -0.86 -11.95 5.49
N LYS A 163 -1.18 -12.73 4.45
CA LYS A 163 -0.61 -14.07 4.23
C LYS A 163 0.82 -14.00 3.70
N ASP A 164 1.65 -14.95 4.14
CA ASP A 164 3.03 -15.16 3.69
C ASP A 164 3.93 -13.91 3.76
N ARG A 165 3.70 -13.10 4.81
CA ARG A 165 4.57 -11.97 5.16
C ARG A 165 4.61 -11.81 6.66
N GLU A 166 5.61 -11.07 7.13
CA GLU A 166 5.67 -10.56 8.48
C GLU A 166 4.39 -9.76 8.80
N ILE A 167 3.77 -10.10 9.94
CA ILE A 167 2.59 -9.41 10.48
C ILE A 167 2.97 -8.60 11.72
N GLY A 168 3.96 -9.08 12.48
CA GLY A 168 4.49 -8.37 13.63
C GLY A 168 5.18 -7.07 13.25
N ILE A 169 5.29 -6.17 14.23
CA ILE A 169 5.95 -4.87 14.08
C ILE A 169 7.12 -4.69 15.07
N TRP A 170 7.47 -5.79 15.77
CA TRP A 170 8.45 -5.82 16.85
C TRP A 170 9.89 -5.68 16.35
N ARG A 171 10.21 -6.28 15.19
CA ARG A 171 11.58 -6.44 14.71
C ARG A 171 12.32 -5.10 14.61
N GLU A 172 11.81 -4.17 13.81
CA GLU A 172 12.42 -2.85 13.64
C GLU A 172 12.41 -2.04 14.96
N PHE A 173 11.38 -2.20 15.81
CA PHE A 173 11.36 -1.54 17.11
C PHE A 173 12.51 -2.02 18.00
N TYR A 174 12.72 -3.33 18.06
CA TYR A 174 13.77 -3.94 18.84
C TYR A 174 15.15 -3.57 18.29
N GLU A 175 15.37 -3.76 16.99
CA GLU A 175 16.63 -3.45 16.30
C GLU A 175 16.99 -1.96 16.42
N GLU A 176 16.04 -1.05 16.19
CA GLU A 176 16.35 0.38 16.13
C GLU A 176 16.40 1.05 17.51
N LEU A 177 15.71 0.53 18.53
CA LEU A 177 15.63 1.16 19.86
C LEU A 177 16.28 0.37 20.99
N VAL A 178 15.98 -0.92 21.08
CA VAL A 178 16.41 -1.76 22.21
C VAL A 178 17.86 -2.20 22.01
N GLU A 179 18.22 -2.71 20.83
CA GLU A 179 19.60 -3.11 20.54
C GLU A 179 20.56 -1.92 20.47
N THR A 180 20.08 -0.74 20.08
CA THR A 180 20.90 0.49 20.05
C THR A 180 21.00 1.19 21.42
N GLU A 181 20.40 0.60 22.46
CA GLU A 181 20.36 1.07 23.84
C GLU A 181 19.81 2.52 23.95
N ILE A 182 18.88 2.89 23.05
CA ILE A 182 18.14 4.15 23.20
C ILE A 182 17.12 4.01 24.32
N ILE A 183 16.51 2.83 24.43
CA ILE A 183 15.60 2.43 25.51
C ILE A 183 16.05 1.11 26.12
N SER A 184 15.62 0.86 27.35
CA SER A 184 15.99 -0.30 28.14
C SER A 184 15.26 -1.55 27.67
N LYS A 185 15.99 -2.67 27.60
CA LYS A 185 15.41 -3.98 27.36
C LYS A 185 14.48 -4.43 28.49
N GLU A 186 14.72 -3.95 29.71
CA GLU A 186 13.94 -4.30 30.89
C GLU A 186 12.49 -3.77 30.79
N ASN A 187 12.32 -2.48 30.45
CA ASN A 187 10.99 -1.88 30.31
C ASN A 187 10.34 -2.22 28.96
N PHE A 188 11.14 -2.51 27.94
CA PHE A 188 10.67 -2.84 26.59
C PHE A 188 10.96 -4.31 26.24
N GLN A 189 10.40 -5.23 27.03
CA GLN A 189 10.37 -6.65 26.67
C GLN A 189 9.29 -6.96 25.64
N THR A 190 8.20 -6.19 25.67
CA THR A 190 7.09 -6.27 24.73
C THR A 190 6.56 -4.86 24.43
N ILE A 191 5.87 -4.73 23.30
CA ILE A 191 5.12 -3.51 22.96
C ILE A 191 3.67 -3.86 22.67
N ARG A 192 2.80 -2.92 22.99
CA ARG A 192 1.42 -2.90 22.51
C ARG A 192 1.31 -1.88 21.41
N ALA A 193 0.54 -2.23 20.38
CA ALA A 193 0.37 -1.36 19.24
C ALA A 193 -1.06 -1.43 18.70
N GLU A 194 -1.65 -0.25 18.52
CA GLU A 194 -2.94 -0.07 17.86
C GLU A 194 -2.70 0.20 16.37
N PHE A 195 -3.37 -0.53 15.48
CA PHE A 195 -3.39 -0.18 14.07
C PHE A 195 -4.28 1.05 13.84
N LEU A 196 -3.70 2.13 13.32
CA LEU A 196 -4.44 3.37 13.05
C LEU A 196 -5.04 3.38 11.65
N LYS A 197 -4.18 3.23 10.64
CA LYS A 197 -4.55 3.39 9.23
C LYS A 197 -3.49 2.80 8.30
N SER A 198 -3.87 2.54 7.05
CA SER A 198 -2.93 2.31 5.96
C SER A 198 -2.89 3.53 5.04
N LYS A 199 -1.70 4.09 4.81
CA LYS A 199 -1.48 5.07 3.75
C LYS A 199 -1.02 4.35 2.49
N GLU A 200 -1.79 4.52 1.42
CA GLU A 200 -1.53 3.89 0.12
C GLU A 200 -1.19 4.97 -0.90
N GLU A 201 -0.04 4.84 -1.53
CA GLU A 201 0.44 5.69 -2.62
C GLU A 201 0.61 4.82 -3.86
N ILE A 202 -0.34 4.91 -4.79
CA ILE A 202 -0.49 3.95 -5.87
C ILE A 202 -0.19 4.63 -7.20
N LEU A 203 0.75 4.06 -7.97
CA LEU A 203 1.18 4.56 -9.28
C LEU A 203 1.66 6.02 -9.23
N ILE A 204 2.43 6.37 -8.19
CA ILE A 204 3.08 7.69 -8.10
C ILE A 204 4.20 7.75 -9.13
N LYS A 205 4.23 8.79 -9.96
CA LYS A 205 5.33 8.99 -10.92
C LYS A 205 6.55 9.53 -10.19
N GLU A 206 7.61 8.74 -10.15
CA GLU A 206 8.92 9.15 -9.68
C GLU A 206 10.00 8.44 -10.51
N THR A 207 11.17 9.06 -10.61
CA THR A 207 12.32 8.56 -11.36
C THR A 207 13.54 8.47 -10.43
N ARG A 208 13.39 7.70 -9.35
CA ARG A 208 14.45 7.48 -8.36
C ARG A 208 15.40 6.36 -8.77
N PHE A 209 14.90 5.38 -9.52
CA PHE A 209 15.65 4.22 -10.01
C PHE A 209 15.65 4.13 -11.54
N THR A 210 16.66 3.48 -12.11
CA THR A 210 16.78 3.28 -13.56
C THR A 210 15.61 2.44 -14.09
N ASP A 211 15.00 2.91 -15.17
CA ASP A 211 13.89 2.28 -15.91
C ASP A 211 12.56 2.13 -15.17
N GLU A 212 12.38 2.75 -14.00
CA GLU A 212 11.08 2.78 -13.35
C GLU A 212 10.19 3.89 -13.91
N SER A 213 8.88 3.68 -13.87
CA SER A 213 7.91 4.71 -14.26
C SER A 213 6.99 5.11 -13.10
N PHE A 214 6.83 4.24 -12.11
CA PHE A 214 5.84 4.41 -11.05
C PHE A 214 6.29 3.76 -9.74
N HIS A 215 5.71 4.22 -8.63
CA HIS A 215 5.87 3.66 -7.30
C HIS A 215 4.53 3.19 -6.74
N LEU A 216 4.55 2.06 -6.04
CA LEU A 216 3.54 1.60 -5.11
C LEU A 216 4.16 1.59 -3.71
N ARG A 217 3.68 2.46 -2.82
CA ARG A 217 4.08 2.48 -1.42
C ARG A 217 2.86 2.26 -0.55
N ILE A 218 2.95 1.29 0.36
CA ILE A 218 1.91 1.09 1.36
C ILE A 218 2.56 1.13 2.73
N PHE A 219 2.08 2.03 3.58
CA PHE A 219 2.51 2.19 4.96
C PHE A 219 1.37 1.82 5.89
N ASN A 220 1.54 0.75 6.67
CA ASN A 220 0.67 0.51 7.82
C ASN A 220 1.18 1.35 9.00
N ILE A 221 0.32 2.17 9.58
CA ILE A 221 0.71 3.08 10.66
C ILE A 221 0.12 2.56 11.97
N TYR A 222 0.98 2.38 12.96
CA TYR A 222 0.62 1.88 14.28
C TYR A 222 0.94 2.91 15.35
N GLN A 223 0.05 3.10 16.31
CA GLN A 223 0.33 3.84 17.55
C GLN A 223 0.90 2.87 18.58
N ILE A 224 2.06 3.19 19.14
CA ILE A 224 2.59 2.44 20.29
C ILE A 224 1.86 2.89 21.55
N GLU A 225 1.27 1.93 22.25
CA GLU A 225 0.68 2.12 23.58
C GLU A 225 1.75 1.84 24.64
N LEU A 226 2.30 2.90 25.21
CA LEU A 226 3.32 2.80 26.25
C LEU A 226 2.67 2.46 27.60
N THR A 227 3.24 1.51 28.34
CA THR A 227 2.93 1.31 29.76
C THR A 227 3.43 2.51 30.59
N SER A 228 3.04 2.61 31.86
CA SER A 228 3.51 3.67 32.74
C SER A 228 5.04 3.72 32.84
N GLU A 229 5.69 2.55 32.95
CA GLU A 229 7.16 2.42 33.02
C GLU A 229 7.83 2.85 31.71
N GLN A 230 7.31 2.37 30.58
CA GLN A 230 7.80 2.73 29.25
C GLN A 230 7.63 4.23 28.97
N LEU A 231 6.50 4.79 29.35
CA LEU A 231 6.22 6.21 29.19
C LEU A 231 7.18 7.07 30.02
N GLU A 232 7.42 6.67 31.26
CA GLU A 232 8.35 7.36 32.14
C GLU A 232 9.78 7.34 31.59
N GLU A 233 10.23 6.21 31.04
CA GLU A 233 11.53 6.14 30.37
C GLU A 233 11.63 7.09 29.17
N ILE A 234 10.60 7.10 28.29
CA ILE A 234 10.58 8.00 27.13
C ILE A 234 10.52 9.48 27.58
N ARG A 235 9.83 9.80 28.68
CA ARG A 235 9.83 11.15 29.27
C ARG A 235 11.21 11.54 29.78
N GLN A 236 11.89 10.65 30.50
CA GLN A 236 13.26 10.89 30.96
C GLN A 236 14.23 11.14 29.81
N LEU A 237 14.09 10.42 28.69
CA LEU A 237 14.87 10.69 27.47
C LEU A 237 14.62 12.10 26.92
N HIS A 238 13.35 12.53 26.89
CA HIS A 238 12.96 13.86 26.45
C HIS A 238 13.54 14.94 27.36
N ASP A 239 13.36 14.79 28.68
CA ASP A 239 13.73 15.80 29.68
C ASP A 239 15.25 15.93 29.84
N LYS A 240 15.98 14.81 29.73
CA LYS A 240 17.44 14.81 29.78
C LYS A 240 18.05 15.44 28.53
N LYS A 241 17.60 15.00 27.34
CA LYS A 241 18.13 15.50 26.06
C LYS A 241 17.15 15.26 24.92
N PRO A 242 16.33 16.25 24.53
CA PRO A 242 15.27 16.06 23.55
C PRO A 242 15.80 15.83 22.13
N ILE A 243 17.06 16.20 21.84
CA ILE A 243 17.69 16.06 20.53
C ILE A 243 19.10 15.48 20.68
N THR A 244 19.34 14.32 20.08
CA THR A 244 20.65 13.64 20.07
C THR A 244 21.10 13.35 18.63
N LYS A 245 22.15 12.54 18.41
CA LYS A 245 22.49 12.01 17.08
C LYS A 245 21.70 10.73 16.74
N LYS A 246 21.10 10.07 17.75
CA LYS A 246 20.38 8.80 17.61
C LYS A 246 18.86 9.01 17.52
N TYR A 247 18.33 10.01 18.20
CA TYR A 247 16.90 10.29 18.27
C TYR A 247 16.60 11.78 18.44
N ALA A 248 15.35 12.17 18.19
CA ALA A 248 14.85 13.51 18.43
C ALA A 248 13.35 13.50 18.76
N PHE A 249 12.94 14.40 19.64
CA PHE A 249 11.53 14.70 19.91
C PHE A 249 11.12 15.96 19.15
N VAL A 250 10.20 15.82 18.20
CA VAL A 250 9.81 16.90 17.27
C VAL A 250 8.31 17.21 17.37
N SER A 251 7.93 18.44 17.04
CA SER A 251 6.52 18.85 16.94
C SER A 251 5.90 18.41 15.62
N LYS A 252 4.56 18.49 15.55
CA LYS A 252 3.81 18.29 14.31
C LYS A 252 4.27 19.24 13.19
N ASP A 253 4.45 20.52 13.50
CA ASP A 253 4.85 21.54 12.52
C ASP A 253 6.24 21.26 11.92
N GLU A 254 7.16 20.73 12.73
CA GLU A 254 8.50 20.32 12.27
C GLU A 254 8.40 19.13 11.29
N ILE A 255 7.51 18.16 11.57
CA ILE A 255 7.23 17.04 10.66
C ILE A 255 6.63 17.56 9.34
N GLU A 256 5.69 18.50 9.39
CA GLU A 256 5.08 19.08 8.19
C GLU A 256 6.11 19.82 7.32
N LYS A 257 7.05 20.53 7.96
CA LYS A 257 8.18 21.23 7.30
C LYS A 257 9.33 20.31 6.87
N GLU A 258 9.30 19.02 7.24
CA GLU A 258 10.36 18.04 6.97
C GLU A 258 11.74 18.42 7.54
N CYS A 259 11.77 19.26 8.58
CA CYS A 259 13.00 19.70 9.22
C CYS A 259 12.77 20.30 10.61
N PHE A 260 13.84 20.36 11.40
CA PHE A 260 13.87 20.95 12.74
C PHE A 260 15.26 21.51 13.05
N ASP A 261 15.44 22.07 14.25
CA ASP A 261 16.73 22.66 14.69
C ASP A 261 17.20 23.76 13.72
N GLY A 262 16.29 24.67 13.35
CA GLY A 262 16.57 25.75 12.41
C GLY A 262 16.91 25.28 10.99
N HIS A 263 16.25 24.24 10.49
CA HIS A 263 16.50 23.59 9.19
C HIS A 263 17.82 22.83 9.05
N LYS A 264 18.59 22.70 10.14
CA LYS A 264 19.87 21.96 10.13
C LYS A 264 19.70 20.45 10.02
N ARG A 265 18.54 19.93 10.42
CA ARG A 265 18.24 18.50 10.46
C ARG A 265 17.00 18.20 9.65
N ARG A 266 17.09 17.18 8.80
CA ARG A 266 16.00 16.74 7.93
C ARG A 266 15.14 15.68 8.61
N ILE A 267 13.86 15.69 8.29
CA ILE A 267 12.87 14.65 8.63
C ILE A 267 12.42 14.01 7.33
N GLY A 268 12.32 12.69 7.29
CA GLY A 268 11.85 11.98 6.09
C GLY A 268 10.40 12.36 5.74
N ASN A 269 10.11 12.61 4.47
CA ASN A 269 8.77 12.99 4.00
C ASN A 269 7.65 12.03 4.46
N HIS A 270 7.92 10.72 4.50
CA HIS A 270 6.97 9.70 4.95
C HIS A 270 6.56 9.84 6.43
N THR A 271 7.31 10.59 7.24
CA THR A 271 6.95 10.93 8.64
C THR A 271 5.62 11.67 8.70
N LYS A 272 5.22 12.39 7.64
CA LYS A 272 3.90 13.04 7.55
C LYS A 272 2.72 12.07 7.68
N HIS A 273 2.94 10.77 7.54
CA HIS A 273 1.89 9.78 7.65
C HIS A 273 1.55 9.43 9.11
N ILE A 274 2.44 9.73 10.07
CA ILE A 274 2.24 9.43 11.50
C ILE A 274 1.58 10.58 12.30
N ILE A 275 1.29 11.72 11.65
CA ILE A 275 0.54 12.83 12.25
C ILE A 275 -0.96 12.76 11.93
#